data_AF-E6QIR9-F1
#
_entry.id   AF-E6QIR9-F1
#
_cell.length_a   1.000
_cell.length_b   1.000
_cell.length_c   1.000
_cell.angle_alpha   90.00
_cell.angle_beta   90.00
_cell.angle_gamma   90.00
#
_symmetry.space_group_name_H-M   'P 1'
#
loop_
_entity.id
_entity.type
_entity.pdbx_description
1 polymer ?
#
loop_
_entity_poly.entity_id
_entity_poly.type
_entity_poly.pdbx_seq_one_letter_code
_entity_poly.pdbx_strand_id
1 'polypeptide(L)'
;MGQRWDDPQVDTLRGAAFPNMKELRIQHEGRPYRILFAFDPRRSAYLILGGDKTGDAHWYEWAIPRANAIYQMHLNEIGVE
;
A
#
# COMPACT_ATOMS: atom_id res chain seq x y z
N MET A 1 2.49 -23.82 -4.57
CA MET A 1 1.69 -23.16 -5.62
C MET A 1 2.52 -21.99 -6.14
N GLY A 2 2.97 -22.06 -7.40
CA GLY A 2 3.98 -21.15 -7.97
C GLY A 2 3.41 -19.76 -8.26
N GLN A 3 4.31 -18.77 -8.23
CA GLN A 3 4.03 -17.37 -8.58
C GLN A 3 3.43 -17.30 -9.99
N ARG A 4 2.26 -16.67 -10.12
CA ARG A 4 1.68 -16.28 -11.40
C ARG A 4 2.45 -15.05 -11.88
N TRP A 5 3.18 -15.18 -12.98
CA TRP A 5 4.06 -14.12 -13.53
C TRP A 5 3.29 -13.00 -14.23
N ASP A 6 1.99 -13.17 -14.37
CA ASP A 6 1.04 -12.29 -15.03
C ASP A 6 0.41 -11.22 -14.10
N ASP A 7 0.71 -11.22 -12.79
CA ASP A 7 0.28 -10.16 -11.86
C ASP A 7 1.49 -9.32 -11.41
N PRO A 8 1.54 -8.00 -11.68
CA PRO A 8 2.64 -7.16 -11.27
C PRO A 8 2.80 -7.15 -9.75
N GLN A 9 4.04 -7.32 -9.26
CA GLN A 9 4.33 -7.28 -7.82
C GLN A 9 4.07 -5.90 -7.21
N VAL A 10 4.02 -4.85 -8.03
CA VAL A 10 3.71 -3.48 -7.63
C VAL A 10 2.69 -2.90 -8.59
N ASP A 11 1.64 -2.29 -8.07
CA ASP A 11 0.65 -1.55 -8.86
C ASP A 11 0.25 -0.23 -8.18
N THR A 12 -0.37 0.68 -8.93
CA THR A 12 -0.98 1.90 -8.39
C THR A 12 -2.20 1.54 -7.56
N LEU A 13 -2.29 2.10 -6.34
CA LEU A 13 -3.40 1.83 -5.44
C LEU A 13 -4.64 2.61 -5.87
N ARG A 14 -5.60 1.93 -6.48
CA ARG A 14 -6.87 2.54 -6.91
C ARG A 14 -7.70 2.93 -5.69
N GLY A 15 -8.34 4.09 -5.74
CA GLY A 15 -9.18 4.61 -4.66
C GLY A 15 -8.42 5.32 -3.53
N ALA A 16 -7.08 5.38 -3.60
CA ALA A 16 -6.29 6.20 -2.69
C ALA A 16 -6.53 7.70 -2.91
N ALA A 17 -6.43 8.49 -1.86
CA ALA A 17 -6.51 9.96 -1.96
C ALA A 17 -5.26 10.54 -2.65
N PHE A 18 -4.14 9.83 -2.56
CA PHE A 18 -2.86 10.24 -3.13
C PHE A 18 -2.55 9.45 -4.40
N PRO A 19 -2.38 10.10 -5.58
CA PRO A 19 -2.21 9.40 -6.85
C PRO A 19 -0.86 8.68 -6.98
N ASN A 20 0.12 9.03 -6.14
CA ASN A 20 1.42 8.36 -6.07
C ASN A 20 1.44 7.15 -5.11
N MET A 21 0.32 6.85 -4.43
CA MET A 21 0.23 5.68 -3.56
C MET A 21 0.15 4.39 -4.38
N LYS A 22 0.88 3.38 -3.92
CA LYS A 22 1.09 2.09 -4.58
C LYS A 22 0.85 0.97 -3.59
N GLU A 23 0.61 -0.22 -4.14
CA GLU A 23 0.60 -1.45 -3.37
C GLU A 23 1.75 -2.35 -3.82
N LEU A 24 2.41 -2.98 -2.86
CA LEU A 24 3.33 -4.09 -3.05
C LEU A 24 2.57 -5.38 -2.71
N ARG A 25 2.57 -6.33 -3.63
CA ARG A 25 1.88 -7.62 -3.55
C ARG A 25 2.89 -8.72 -3.26
N ILE A 26 2.84 -9.27 -2.06
CA ILE A 26 3.76 -10.32 -1.60
C ILE A 26 2.96 -11.62 -1.42
N GLN A 27 3.49 -12.71 -1.96
CA GLN A 27 2.96 -14.05 -1.75
C GLN A 27 3.93 -14.83 -0.87
N HIS A 28 3.51 -15.23 0.32
CA HIS A 28 4.34 -16.00 1.24
C HIS A 28 3.53 -17.14 1.85
N GLU A 29 3.98 -18.39 1.67
CA GLU A 29 3.31 -19.59 2.21
C GLU A 29 1.79 -19.69 1.90
N GLY A 30 1.39 -19.26 0.70
CA GLY A 30 -0.03 -19.26 0.32
C GLY A 30 -0.83 -18.06 0.84
N ARG A 31 -0.22 -17.18 1.65
CA ARG A 31 -0.86 -15.98 2.20
C ARG A 31 -0.51 -14.73 1.37
N PRO A 32 -1.52 -14.00 0.86
CA PRO A 32 -1.30 -12.74 0.15
C PRO A 32 -1.12 -11.60 1.15
N TYR A 33 0.12 -11.16 1.33
CA TYR A 33 0.43 -9.92 2.04
C TYR A 33 0.36 -8.73 1.09
N ARG A 34 -0.10 -7.59 1.61
CA ARG A 34 -0.15 -6.31 0.89
C ARG A 34 0.54 -5.25 1.72
N ILE A 35 1.37 -4.45 1.08
CA ILE A 35 1.97 -3.25 1.68
C ILE A 35 1.56 -2.05 0.86
N LEU A 36 0.84 -1.12 1.46
CA LEU A 36 0.54 0.19 0.88
C LEU A 36 1.72 1.11 1.15
N PHE A 37 2.21 1.78 0.12
CA PHE A 37 3.38 2.64 0.22
C PHE A 37 3.30 3.81 -0.77
N ALA A 38 4.10 4.84 -0.54
CA ALA A 38 4.30 5.94 -1.47
C ALA A 38 5.75 6.42 -1.40
N PHE A 39 6.24 7.06 -2.46
CA PHE A 39 7.45 7.86 -2.37
C PHE A 39 7.08 9.26 -1.88
N ASP A 40 7.68 9.68 -0.78
CA ASP A 40 7.50 11.02 -0.26
C ASP A 40 8.19 12.08 -1.17
N PRO A 41 7.92 13.38 -0.96
CA PRO A 41 8.54 14.46 -1.73
C PRO A 41 10.08 14.50 -1.68
N ARG A 42 10.68 13.87 -0.66
CA ARG A 42 12.13 13.71 -0.51
C ARG A 42 12.66 12.48 -1.23
N ARG A 43 11.83 11.83 -2.05
CA ARG A 43 12.11 10.62 -2.85
C ARG A 43 12.44 9.40 -1.98
N SER A 44 11.95 9.38 -0.74
CA SER A 44 12.09 8.23 0.16
C SER A 44 10.83 7.37 0.11
N ALA A 45 11.01 6.05 -0.02
CA ALA A 45 9.89 5.13 0.07
C ALA A 45 9.38 5.06 1.52
N TYR A 46 8.12 5.42 1.72
CA TYR A 46 7.45 5.34 3.01
C TYR A 46 6.45 4.18 2.97
N LEU A 47 6.72 3.14 3.77
CA LEU A 47 5.84 1.99 3.92
C LEU A 47 4.75 2.35 4.93
N ILE A 48 3.52 2.53 4.44
CA ILE A 48 2.43 3.14 5.21
C ILE A 48 1.72 2.08 6.05
N LEU A 49 1.31 0.98 5.42
CA LEU A 49 0.48 -0.03 6.06
C LEU A 49 0.69 -1.39 5.41
N GLY A 50 1.05 -2.38 6.23
CA GLY A 50 1.14 -3.79 5.84
C GLY A 50 0.00 -4.61 6.41
N GLY A 51 -0.50 -5.59 5.67
CA GLY A 51 -1.55 -6.48 6.16
C GLY A 51 -1.59 -7.81 5.42
N ASP A 52 -2.06 -8.84 6.12
CA ASP A 52 -2.45 -10.11 5.53
C ASP A 52 -3.87 -9.97 4.95
N LYS A 53 -4.02 -10.21 3.65
CA LYS A 53 -5.31 -10.14 2.95
C LYS A 53 -6.04 -11.49 2.95
N THR A 54 -5.47 -12.55 3.53
CA THR A 54 -6.03 -13.92 3.47
C THR A 54 -7.52 -13.92 3.85
N GLY A 55 -8.39 -14.25 2.88
CA GLY A 55 -9.83 -14.36 3.09
C GLY A 55 -10.59 -13.05 3.33
N ASP A 56 -9.92 -11.89 3.36
CA ASP A 56 -10.55 -10.60 3.61
C ASP A 56 -10.78 -9.83 2.30
N ALA A 57 -12.01 -9.87 1.79
CA ALA A 57 -12.42 -9.09 0.62
C ALA A 57 -12.49 -7.58 0.92
N HIS A 58 -12.82 -7.21 2.16
CA HIS A 58 -13.03 -5.84 2.62
C HIS A 58 -11.74 -5.17 3.10
N TRP A 59 -10.60 -5.86 2.99
CA TRP A 59 -9.30 -5.34 3.42
C TRP A 59 -9.04 -3.91 2.92
N TYR A 60 -9.32 -3.66 1.64
CA TYR A 60 -9.11 -2.34 1.04
C TYR A 60 -10.04 -1.25 1.60
N GLU A 61 -11.26 -1.60 2.02
CA GLU A 61 -12.25 -0.64 2.52
C GLU A 61 -11.78 0.06 3.80
N TRP A 62 -11.04 -0.64 4.65
CA TRP A 62 -10.45 -0.07 5.86
C TRP A 62 -8.98 0.32 5.69
N ALA A 63 -8.21 -0.43 4.89
CA ALA A 63 -6.78 -0.19 4.73
C ALA A 63 -6.48 1.10 3.96
N ILE A 64 -7.24 1.40 2.90
CA ILE A 64 -7.05 2.61 2.10
C ILE A 64 -7.29 3.89 2.90
N PRO A 65 -8.44 4.11 3.59
CA PRO A 65 -8.64 5.34 4.34
C PRO A 65 -7.63 5.49 5.49
N ARG A 66 -7.22 4.38 6.12
CA ARG A 66 -6.18 4.40 7.16
C ARG A 66 -4.81 4.79 6.58
N ALA A 67 -4.44 4.24 5.43
CA ALA A 67 -3.20 4.60 4.74
C ALA A 67 -3.19 6.06 4.29
N ASN A 68 -4.31 6.58 3.79
CA ASN A 68 -4.45 8.00 3.47
C ASN A 68 -4.18 8.87 4.72
N ALA A 69 -4.79 8.56 5.86
CA ALA A 69 -4.61 9.32 7.09
C ALA A 69 -3.16 9.29 7.60
N ILE A 70 -2.52 8.12 7.59
CA ILE A 70 -1.12 7.96 8.01
C ILE A 70 -0.19 8.73 7.07
N TYR A 71 -0.41 8.65 5.76
CA TYR A 71 0.46 9.33 4.80
C TYR A 71 0.27 10.85 4.83
N GLN A 72 -0.96 11.35 5.02
CA GLN A 72 -1.19 12.77 5.27
C GLN A 72 -0.40 13.24 6.49
N MET A 73 -0.51 12.52 7.63
CA MET A 73 0.24 12.85 8.83
C MET A 73 1.76 12.91 8.59
N HIS A 74 2.30 11.94 7.84
CA HIS A 74 3.72 11.95 7.44
C HIS A 74 4.08 13.19 6.63
N LEU A 75 3.27 13.60 5.64
CA LEU A 75 3.52 14.80 4.84
C LEU A 75 3.56 16.07 5.71
N ASN A 76 2.71 16.14 6.73
CA ASN A 76 2.64 17.26 7.66
C ASN A 76 3.89 17.30 8.55
N GLU A 77 4.34 16.15 9.04
CA GLU A 77 5.56 16.01 9.86
C GLU A 77 6.82 16.45 9.10
N ILE A 78 6.87 16.23 7.79
CA ILE A 78 8.01 16.63 6.95
C ILE A 78 7.86 18.02 6.32
N GLY A 79 6.77 18.72 6.62
CA GLY A 79 6.53 20.12 6.23
C GLY A 79 6.25 20.32 4.75
N VAL A 80 5.48 19.42 4.10
CA VAL A 80 5.15 19.51 2.66
C VAL A 80 3.65 19.78 2.42
N GLU A 81 2.96 20.41 3.37
CA GLU A 81 1.61 20.97 3.14
C GLU A 81 1.65 22.43 2.67
#